data_AF-A0A3D3CJJ3-F1
#
_entry.id   AF-A0A3D3CJJ3-F1
#
_cell.length_a   1.000
_cell.length_b   1.000
_cell.length_c   1.000
_cell.angle_alpha   90.00
_cell.angle_beta   90.00
_cell.angle_gamma   90.00
#
_symmetry.space_group_name_H-M   'P 1'
#
loop_
_entity.id
_entity.type
_entity.pdbx_description
1 polymer ?
#
loop_
_entity_poly.entity_id
_entity_poly.type
_entity_poly.pdbx_seq_one_letter_code
_entity_poly.pdbx_strand_id
1 'polypeptide(L)'
;MADFDIPGINHLRSELHTMGANASKKRKLSPMLEPLIRELYEEIRSVIVAGHGFAPIATKIRTTCKVPCSSATVKEIFSRVDREWEKAIGVAALPLSTRKKKEAVK
;
A
#
# COMPACT_ATOMS: atom_id res chain seq x y z
N MET A 1 23.78 -29.94 -18.13
CA MET A 1 23.20 -28.93 -17.21
C MET A 1 24.27 -27.87 -17.04
N ALA A 2 24.03 -26.65 -17.51
CA ALA A 2 25.02 -25.58 -17.38
C ALA A 2 25.17 -25.26 -15.89
N ASP A 3 26.35 -25.56 -15.35
CA ASP A 3 26.73 -25.18 -13.99
C ASP A 3 26.92 -23.67 -13.99
N PHE A 4 25.82 -22.96 -13.77
CA PHE A 4 25.80 -21.52 -13.59
C PHE A 4 26.39 -21.25 -12.20
N ASP A 5 27.71 -21.40 -12.08
CA ASP A 5 28.47 -21.10 -10.87
C ASP A 5 28.54 -19.58 -10.72
N ILE A 6 27.44 -19.01 -10.23
CA ILE A 6 27.40 -17.60 -9.85
C ILE A 6 27.99 -17.52 -8.43
N PRO A 7 29.17 -16.90 -8.27
CA PRO A 7 29.75 -16.74 -6.94
C PRO A 7 28.77 -15.97 -6.04
N GLY A 8 28.48 -16.53 -4.87
CA GLY A 8 27.53 -15.96 -3.90
C GLY A 8 26.10 -16.48 -3.99
N ILE A 9 25.74 -17.32 -4.97
CA ILE A 9 24.36 -17.83 -5.09
C ILE A 9 23.92 -18.68 -3.90
N ASN A 10 24.85 -19.44 -3.32
CA ASN A 10 24.57 -20.24 -2.13
C ASN A 10 24.36 -19.34 -0.90
N HIS A 11 25.11 -18.25 -0.79
CA HIS A 11 24.91 -17.26 0.27
C HIS A 11 23.54 -16.57 0.16
N LEU A 12 23.18 -16.15 -1.06
CA LEU A 12 21.87 -15.57 -1.34
C LEU A 12 20.72 -16.54 -1.05
N ARG A 13 20.86 -17.83 -1.40
CA ARG A 13 19.86 -18.87 -1.07
C ARG A 13 19.71 -19.02 0.43
N SER A 14 20.80 -19.03 1.19
CA SER A 14 20.76 -19.10 2.65
C SER A 14 20.09 -17.88 3.27
N GLU A 15 20.38 -16.66 2.80
CA GLU A 15 19.70 -15.44 3.26
C GLU A 15 18.20 -15.44 2.93
N LEU A 16 17.83 -15.84 1.71
CA LEU A 16 16.41 -15.93 1.33
C LEU A 16 15.67 -16.99 2.15
N HIS A 17 16.32 -18.11 2.45
CA HIS A 17 15.76 -19.16 3.30
C HIS A 17 15.56 -18.68 4.75
N THR A 18 16.54 -17.96 5.32
CA THR A 18 16.38 -17.38 6.67
C THR A 18 15.35 -16.28 6.70
N MET A 19 15.23 -15.45 5.65
CA MET A 19 14.16 -14.45 5.51
C MET A 19 12.78 -15.09 5.40
N GLY A 20 12.64 -16.20 4.66
CA GLY A 20 11.39 -16.95 4.54
C GLY A 20 10.97 -17.59 5.86
N ALA A 21 11.92 -18.19 6.58
CA ALA A 21 11.69 -18.77 7.91
C ALA A 21 11.38 -17.71 8.98
N ASN A 22 12.03 -16.54 8.89
CA ASN A 22 11.79 -15.38 9.74
C ASN A 22 10.83 -14.38 9.07
N ALA A 23 9.78 -14.87 8.40
CA ALA A 23 8.72 -14.01 7.91
C ALA A 23 8.13 -13.25 9.11
N SER A 24 8.61 -12.02 9.30
CA SER A 24 8.19 -11.16 10.40
C SER A 24 6.68 -11.12 10.40
N LYS A 25 6.07 -11.57 11.50
CA LYS A 25 4.62 -11.55 11.72
C LYS A 25 4.11 -10.23 11.16
N LYS A 26 3.30 -10.30 10.07
CA LYS A 26 2.72 -9.12 9.42
C LYS A 26 2.31 -8.14 10.52
N ARG A 27 2.86 -6.92 10.52
CA ARG A 27 2.51 -5.91 11.54
C ARG A 27 0.99 -5.92 11.67
N LYS A 28 0.49 -6.28 12.85
CA LYS A 28 -0.95 -6.31 13.10
C LYS A 28 -1.48 -4.92 12.78
N LEU A 29 -2.15 -4.80 11.64
CA LEU A 29 -2.96 -3.65 11.29
C LEU A 29 -3.89 -3.39 12.47
N SER A 30 -4.00 -2.13 12.90
CA SER A 30 -5.02 -1.77 13.88
C SER A 30 -6.37 -2.15 13.29
N PRO A 31 -7.16 -3.02 13.96
CA PRO A 31 -8.40 -3.55 13.42
C PRO A 31 -9.44 -2.44 13.15
N MET A 32 -9.29 -1.27 13.76
CA MET A 32 -10.12 -0.10 13.54
C MET A 32 -9.74 0.75 12.32
N LEU A 33 -8.58 0.54 11.68
CA LEU A 33 -8.15 1.41 10.59
C LEU A 33 -8.96 1.18 9.31
N GLU A 34 -9.26 -0.08 8.99
CA GLU A 34 -10.06 -0.43 7.80
C GLU A 34 -11.51 0.08 7.87
N PRO A 35 -12.28 -0.14 8.96
CA PRO A 35 -13.64 0.38 9.04
C PRO A 35 -13.67 1.92 9.02
N LEU A 36 -12.70 2.58 9.66
CA LEU A 36 -12.61 4.04 9.66
C LEU A 36 -12.35 4.62 8.25
N ILE A 37 -11.51 3.98 7.45
CA ILE A 37 -11.27 4.39 6.06
C ILE A 37 -12.50 4.13 5.18
N ARG A 38 -13.26 3.06 5.44
CA ARG A 38 -14.52 2.79 4.73
C ARG A 38 -15.59 3.84 5.04
N GLU A 39 -15.70 4.25 6.30
CA GLU A 39 -16.67 5.25 6.73
C GLU A 39 -16.35 6.64 6.16
N LEU A 40 -15.08 7.03 6.17
CA LEU A 40 -14.60 8.33 5.66
C LEU A 40 -14.17 8.27 4.17
N TYR A 41 -14.62 7.27 3.43
CA TYR A 41 -14.10 7.00 2.09
C TYR A 41 -14.34 8.17 1.13
N GLU A 42 -15.54 8.77 1.14
CA GLU A 42 -15.91 9.85 0.23
C GLU A 42 -15.08 11.12 0.49
N GLU A 43 -14.84 11.45 1.74
CA GLU A 43 -14.05 12.59 2.18
C GLU A 43 -12.56 12.38 1.86
N ILE A 44 -12.04 11.18 2.14
CA ILE A 44 -10.66 10.81 1.76
C ILE A 44 -10.52 10.91 0.24
N ARG A 45 -11.47 10.38 -0.53
CA ARG A 45 -11.46 10.42 -1.99
C ARG A 45 -11.49 11.86 -2.52
N SER A 46 -12.34 12.73 -1.96
CA SER A 46 -12.40 14.15 -2.30
C SER A 46 -11.06 14.86 -2.05
N VAL A 47 -10.43 14.59 -0.91
CA VAL A 47 -9.12 15.15 -0.54
C VAL A 47 -8.01 14.68 -1.50
N ILE A 48 -8.04 13.40 -1.91
CA ILE A 48 -7.08 12.88 -2.91
C ILE A 48 -7.33 13.50 -4.30
N VAL A 49 -8.59 13.64 -4.73
CA VAL A 49 -8.96 14.30 -5.99
C VAL A 49 -8.51 15.77 -6.01
N ALA A 50 -8.59 16.45 -4.87
CA ALA A 50 -8.06 17.80 -4.69
C ALA A 50 -6.51 17.87 -4.73
N GLY A 51 -5.82 16.75 -4.86
CA GLY A 51 -4.36 16.68 -5.03
C GLY A 51 -3.57 16.51 -3.74
N HIS A 52 -4.23 16.29 -2.59
CA HIS A 52 -3.52 15.99 -1.36
C HIS A 52 -2.99 14.55 -1.35
N GLY A 53 -1.85 14.33 -0.68
CA GLY A 53 -1.26 13.01 -0.52
C GLY A 53 -1.82 12.23 0.68
N PHE A 54 -1.46 10.95 0.79
CA PHE A 54 -1.86 10.09 1.92
C PHE A 54 -1.13 10.42 3.24
N ALA A 55 -0.02 11.15 3.20
CA ALA A 55 0.72 11.56 4.38
C ALA A 55 -0.09 12.49 5.32
N PRO A 56 -0.64 13.63 4.85
CA PRO A 56 -1.47 14.49 5.70
C PRO A 56 -2.74 13.79 6.21
N ILE A 57 -3.32 12.88 5.42
CA ILE A 57 -4.48 12.09 5.82
C ILE A 57 -4.12 11.16 6.98
N ALA A 58 -3.03 10.41 6.85
CA ALA A 58 -2.53 9.55 7.93
C ALA A 58 -2.19 10.35 9.20
N THR A 59 -1.60 11.55 9.05
CA THR A 59 -1.34 12.44 10.20
C THR A 59 -2.64 12.83 10.89
N LYS A 60 -3.66 13.28 10.14
CA LYS A 60 -4.98 13.64 10.71
C LYS A 60 -5.66 12.47 11.40
N ILE A 61 -5.64 11.28 10.80
CA ILE A 61 -6.22 10.07 11.41
C ILE A 61 -5.50 9.73 12.72
N ARG A 62 -4.17 9.83 12.76
CA ARG A 62 -3.40 9.61 13.99
C ARG A 62 -3.74 10.62 15.07
N THR A 63 -3.81 11.91 14.74
CA THR A 63 -4.02 12.98 15.73
C THR A 63 -5.45 13.00 16.24
N THR A 64 -6.43 12.84 15.36
CA THR A 64 -7.85 12.99 15.68
C THR A 64 -8.43 11.69 16.23
N CYS A 65 -8.17 10.56 15.57
CA CYS A 65 -8.76 9.27 15.93
C CYS A 65 -7.86 8.45 16.87
N LYS A 66 -6.65 8.93 17.19
CA LYS A 66 -5.64 8.23 18.00
C LYS A 66 -5.29 6.83 17.47
N VAL A 67 -5.49 6.59 16.17
CA VAL A 67 -5.19 5.30 15.53
C VAL A 67 -3.79 5.33 14.92
N PRO A 68 -2.85 4.49 15.37
CA PRO A 68 -1.52 4.41 14.79
C PRO A 68 -1.59 3.78 13.39
N CYS A 69 -1.34 4.57 12.35
CA CYS A 69 -1.45 4.11 10.96
C CYS A 69 -0.36 4.72 10.08
N SER A 70 0.31 3.95 9.21
CA SER A 70 1.29 4.53 8.27
C SER A 70 0.61 5.06 7.00
N SER A 71 1.21 6.05 6.33
CA SER A 71 0.69 6.55 5.04
C SER A 71 0.62 5.45 3.96
N ALA A 72 1.59 4.52 3.97
CA ALA A 72 1.56 3.35 3.09
C ALA A 72 0.38 2.42 3.41
N THR A 73 0.09 2.22 4.70
CA THR A 73 -1.04 1.41 5.15
C THR A 73 -2.38 2.03 4.77
N VAL A 74 -2.54 3.34 4.96
CA VAL A 74 -3.74 4.08 4.55
C VAL A 74 -3.93 3.98 3.03
N LYS A 75 -2.85 4.14 2.25
CA LYS A 75 -2.90 3.97 0.79
C LYS A 75 -3.34 2.56 0.40
N GLU A 76 -2.77 1.53 1.01
CA GLU A 76 -3.10 0.13 0.70
C GLU A 76 -4.58 -0.16 0.98
N ILE A 77 -5.08 0.21 2.15
CA ILE A 77 -6.49 0.02 2.53
C ILE A 77 -7.40 0.83 1.60
N PHE A 78 -7.11 2.11 1.40
CA PHE A 78 -7.90 2.96 0.51
C PHE A 78 -7.94 2.38 -0.91
N SER A 79 -6.82 1.94 -1.46
CA SER A 79 -6.77 1.33 -2.81
C SER A 79 -7.60 0.05 -2.90
N ARG A 80 -7.68 -0.71 -1.81
CA ARG A 80 -8.52 -1.90 -1.73
C ARG A 80 -10.01 -1.52 -1.72
N VAL A 81 -10.39 -0.55 -0.89
CA VAL A 81 -11.76 -0.03 -0.80
C VAL A 81 -12.21 0.61 -2.12
N ASP A 82 -11.36 1.41 -2.75
CA ASP A 82 -11.62 2.08 -4.03
C ASP A 82 -11.85 1.07 -5.17
N ARG A 83 -11.12 -0.06 -5.18
CA ARG A 83 -11.38 -1.17 -6.11
C ARG A 83 -12.66 -1.95 -5.81
N GLU A 84 -13.01 -2.12 -4.54
CA GLU A 84 -14.29 -2.73 -4.15
C GLU A 84 -15.46 -1.83 -4.60
N TRP A 85 -15.32 -0.52 -4.43
CA TRP A 85 -16.28 0.49 -4.89
C TRP A 85 -16.41 0.54 -6.41
N GLU A 86 -15.30 0.47 -7.15
CA GLU A 86 -15.32 0.37 -8.62
C GLU A 86 -16.12 -0.84 -9.08
N LYS A 87 -15.91 -2.00 -8.44
CA LYS A 87 -16.67 -3.22 -8.76
C LYS A 87 -18.15 -3.13 -8.39
N ALA A 88 -18.47 -2.43 -7.30
CA ALA A 88 -19.84 -2.34 -6.81
C ALA A 88 -20.69 -1.32 -7.58
N ILE A 89 -20.11 -0.17 -7.96
CA ILE A 89 -20.86 0.99 -8.47
C ILE A 89 -20.38 1.43 -9.86
N GLY A 90 -19.27 0.85 -10.37
CA GLY A 90 -18.73 1.20 -11.69
C GLY A 90 -17.99 2.55 -11.73
N VAL A 91 -17.80 3.19 -10.57
CA VAL A 91 -17.02 4.43 -10.47
C VAL A 91 -15.54 4.08 -10.59
N ALA A 92 -14.88 4.60 -11.63
CA ALA A 92 -13.47 4.34 -11.88
C ALA A 92 -12.60 4.64 -10.64
N ALA A 93 -11.79 3.65 -10.26
CA ALA A 93 -10.80 3.76 -9.21
C ALA A 93 -9.83 4.90 -9.55
N LEU A 94 -9.41 5.64 -8.53
CA LEU A 94 -8.45 6.71 -8.74
C LEU A 94 -7.15 6.10 -9.27
N PRO A 95 -6.53 6.71 -10.30
CA PRO A 95 -5.21 6.30 -10.76
C PRO A 95 -4.19 6.72 -9.70
N LEU A 96 -4.09 5.91 -8.63
CA LEU A 96 -3.14 6.04 -7.54
C LEU A 96 -1.74 5.67 -8.05
N SER A 97 -1.26 6.46 -9.01
CA SER A 97 -0.07 6.26 -9.84
C SER A 97 1.03 5.52 -9.10
N THR A 98 1.12 4.22 -9.34
CA THR A 98 2.36 3.49 -9.17
C THR A 98 3.24 3.83 -10.37
N ARG A 99 4.17 4.77 -10.14
CA ARG A 99 5.25 5.21 -11.03
C ARG A 99 4.80 5.89 -12.33
N LYS A 100 5.22 7.15 -12.48
CA LYS A 100 5.50 7.73 -13.80
C LYS A 100 6.49 6.81 -14.52
N LYS A 101 6.02 5.95 -15.43
CA LYS A 101 6.87 5.46 -16.51
C LYS A 101 7.00 6.65 -17.44
N LYS A 102 8.16 7.32 -17.40
CA LYS A 102 8.56 8.23 -18.46
C LYS A 102 8.72 7.36 -19.71
N GLU A 103 7.68 7.26 -20.52
CA GLU A 103 7.86 6.88 -21.92
C GLU A 103 8.46 8.10 -22.60
N ALA A 104 9.78 8.07 -22.74
CA ALA A 104 10.49 8.98 -23.60
C ALA A 104 9.98 8.73 -25.02
N VAL A 105 9.32 9.74 -25.57
CA VAL A 105 9.12 9.93 -27.01
C VAL A 105 10.44 9.63 -27.71
N LYS A 106 10.42 8.75 -28.70
CA LYS A 106 11.45 8.62 -29.71
C LYS A 106 10.78 8.70 -31.07
#